data_AF-X0SG56-F1
#
_entry.id   AF-X0SG56-F1
#
_cell.length_a   1.000
_cell.length_b   1.000
_cell.length_c   1.000
_cell.angle_alpha   90.00
_cell.angle_beta   90.00
_cell.angle_gamma   90.00
#
_symmetry.space_group_name_H-M   'P 1'
#
loop_
_entity.id
_entity.type
_entity.pdbx_description
1 polymer ?
#
loop_
_entity_poly.entity_id
_entity_poly.type
_entity_poly.pdbx_seq_one_letter_code
_entity_poly.pdbx_strand_id
1 'polypeptide(L)' 'MGKVENKLQDMGINIPAVPKPVASYVPLVQTGKWIYISGQTCKKDGVLTYKGKLGKDLTA' A
#
# COMPACT_ATOMS: atom_id res chain seq x y z
N MET A 1 16.09 -14.15 1.80
CA MET A 1 14.72 -13.69 2.11
C MET A 1 14.30 -14.23 3.46
N GLY A 2 13.47 -13.47 4.20
CA GLY A 2 12.80 -13.97 5.40
C GLY A 2 11.56 -14.81 5.06
N LYS A 3 10.94 -15.37 6.10
CA LYS A 3 9.75 -16.24 5.97
C LYS A 3 8.57 -15.52 5.31
N VAL A 4 8.40 -14.23 5.56
CA VAL A 4 7.28 -13.44 5.02
C VAL A 4 7.51 -13.15 3.54
N GLU A 5 8.73 -12.79 3.16
CA GLU A 5 9.11 -12.51 1.77
C GLU A 5 8.94 -13.75 0.89
N ASN A 6 9.32 -14.94 1.39
CA ASN A 6 9.10 -16.19 0.67
C ASN A 6 7.60 -16.46 0.43
N LYS A 7 6.76 -16.28 1.46
CA LYS A 7 5.31 -16.50 1.33
C LYS A 7 4.67 -15.54 0.32
N LEU A 8 5.09 -14.28 0.31
CA LEU A 8 4.62 -13.31 -0.67
C LEU A 8 5.02 -13.71 -2.09
N GLN A 9 6.25 -14.21 -2.26
CA GLN A 9 6.74 -14.72 -3.53
C GLN A 9 5.95 -15.93 -4.02
N ASP A 10 5.65 -16.90 -3.14
CA ASP A 10 4.84 -18.09 -3.46
C ASP A 10 3.41 -17.71 -3.91
N MET A 11 2.90 -16.60 -3.39
CA MET A 11 1.60 -16.03 -3.78
C MET A 11 1.65 -15.17 -5.06
N GLY A 12 2.84 -14.98 -5.65
CA GLY A 12 3.03 -14.10 -6.81
C GLY A 12 2.87 -12.61 -6.49
N ILE A 13 3.03 -12.22 -5.22
CA ILE A 13 2.87 -10.84 -4.76
C ILE A 13 4.24 -10.16 -4.66
N ASN A 14 4.45 -9.13 -5.46
CA ASN A 14 5.60 -8.25 -5.34
C ASN A 14 5.23 -7.01 -4.52
N ILE A 15 6.07 -6.69 -3.53
CA ILE A 15 5.90 -5.46 -2.74
C ILE A 15 6.33 -4.27 -3.59
N PRO A 16 5.45 -3.29 -3.84
CA PRO A 16 5.79 -2.12 -4.64
C PRO A 16 6.77 -1.22 -3.88
N ALA A 17 7.44 -0.34 -4.62
CA ALA A 17 8.20 0.75 -4.02
C ALA A 17 7.28 1.66 -3.19
N VAL A 18 7.83 2.22 -2.11
CA VAL A 18 7.09 3.13 -1.23
C VAL A 18 6.59 4.34 -2.04
N PRO A 19 5.29 4.67 -2.01
CA PRO A 19 4.76 5.80 -2.75
C PRO A 19 5.28 7.13 -2.19
N LYS A 20 5.46 8.11 -3.09
CA LYS A 20 5.77 9.49 -2.67
C LYS A 20 4.58 10.11 -1.93
N PRO A 21 4.79 10.85 -0.81
CA PRO A 21 3.74 11.61 -0.15
C PRO A 21 3.06 12.58 -1.11
N VAL A 22 1.73 12.70 -1.03
CA VAL A 22 0.96 13.62 -1.90
C VAL A 22 0.81 15.03 -1.32
N ALA A 23 1.23 15.24 -0.08
CA ALA A 23 1.20 16.52 0.63
C ALA A 23 2.30 16.55 1.70
N SER A 24 2.28 17.55 2.57
CA SER A 24 3.26 17.76 3.65
C SER A 24 3.09 16.76 4.81
N TYR A 25 3.40 15.49 4.58
CA TYR A 25 3.45 14.43 5.58
C TYR A 25 4.49 13.36 5.21
N VAL A 26 4.84 12.49 6.17
CA VAL A 26 5.82 11.40 5.99
C VAL A 26 5.13 10.04 5.77
N PRO A 27 5.75 9.07 5.06
CA PRO A 27 5.13 7.76 4.80
C PRO A 27 4.83 6.95 6.07
N LEU A 28 5.65 7.12 7.11
CA LEU A 28 5.48 6.51 8.42
C LEU A 28 6.15 7.35 9.52
N VAL A 29 5.70 7.18 10.76
CA VAL A 29 6.38 7.66 11.96
C VAL A 29 6.57 6.50 12.94
N GLN A 30 7.68 6.51 13.67
CA GLN A 30 7.93 5.56 14.75
C GLN A 30 7.85 6.28 16.10
N THR A 31 7.06 5.73 17.02
CA THR A 31 6.93 6.22 18.40
C THR A 31 7.20 5.07 19.36
N GLY A 32 8.43 5.01 19.89
CA GLY A 32 8.91 3.90 20.69
C GLY A 32 8.88 2.59 19.90
N LYS A 33 8.05 1.63 20.35
CA LYS A 33 7.86 0.32 19.70
C LYS A 33 6.77 0.30 18.63
N TRP A 34 6.10 1.41 18.38
CA TRP A 34 4.98 1.50 17.45
C TRP A 34 5.40 2.16 16.14
N ILE A 35 4.94 1.60 15.02
CA ILE A 35 5.08 2.19 13.69
C ILE A 35 3.68 2.56 13.19
N TYR A 36 3.48 3.84 12.89
CA TYR A 36 2.26 4.36 12.30
C TYR A 36 2.50 4.63 10.82
N ILE A 37 1.80 3.91 9.96
CA ILE A 37 1.86 4.12 8.51
C ILE A 37 0.80 5.14 8.09
N SER A 38 1.16 6.01 7.14
CA SER A 38 0.21 6.87 6.45
C SER A 38 -0.73 6.05 5.57
N GLY A 39 -1.87 6.62 5.19
CA GLY A 39 -2.85 5.96 4.33
C GLY A 39 -2.25 5.41 3.04
N GLN A 40 -2.50 4.14 2.76
CA GLN A 40 -2.12 3.48 1.52
C GLN A 40 -3.36 3.32 0.62
N THR A 41 -3.17 3.47 -0.68
CA THR A 41 -4.23 3.34 -1.69
C THR A 41 -3.94 2.17 -2.62
N CYS A 42 -4.94 1.69 -3.35
CA CYS A 42 -4.83 0.57 -4.30
C CYS A 42 -4.08 0.93 -5.58
N LYS A 43 -2.92 1.58 -5.46
CA LYS A 43 -2.06 1.92 -6.59
C LYS A 43 -1.26 0.70 -7.03
N LYS A 44 -1.28 0.43 -8.33
CA LYS A 44 -0.40 -0.51 -9.00
C LYS A 44 0.42 0.27 -10.03
N ASP A 45 1.73 0.15 -9.98
CA ASP A 45 2.66 0.88 -10.86
C ASP A 45 2.42 2.41 -10.87
N GLY A 46 2.07 2.96 -9.71
CA GLY A 46 1.77 4.39 -9.52
C GLY A 46 0.35 4.82 -9.92
N VAL A 47 -0.42 3.94 -10.56
CA VAL A 47 -1.77 4.22 -11.07
C VAL A 47 -2.82 3.67 -10.10
N LEU A 48 -3.84 4.48 -9.77
CA LEU A 48 -4.92 4.06 -8.89
C LEU A 48 -5.82 3.03 -9.58
N THR A 49 -5.81 1.79 -9.11
CA THR A 49 -6.50 0.66 -9.76
C THR A 49 -8.01 0.74 -9.62
N TYR A 50 -8.50 1.15 -8.45
CA TYR A 50 -9.93 1.29 -8.17
C TYR A 50 -10.22 2.74 -7.79
N LYS A 51 -11.00 3.42 -8.61
CA LYS A 51 -11.39 4.81 -8.42
C LYS A 51 -12.90 4.95 -8.58
N GLY A 52 -13.57 5.41 -7.54
CA GLY A 52 -15.02 5.63 -7.54
C GLY A 52 -15.68 5.16 -6.25
N LYS A 53 -17.01 5.23 -6.22
CA LYS A 53 -17.86 4.79 -5.13
C LYS A 53 -18.38 3.37 -5.39
N LEU A 54 -18.14 2.44 -4.46
CA LEU A 54 -18.69 1.08 -4.52
C LEU A 54 -20.23 1.12 -4.59
N GLY A 55 -20.81 0.31 -5.47
CA GLY A 55 -22.25 0.26 -5.74
C GLY A 55 -22.78 1.37 -6.66
N LYS A 56 -21.93 2.34 -7.05
CA LYS A 56 -22.27 3.36 -8.07
C LYS A 56 -21.33 3.27 -9.26
N ASP A 57 -20.03 3.42 -9.01
CA ASP A 57 -18.99 3.46 -10.04
C ASP A 57 -18.24 2.11 -10.13
N LEU A 58 -18.31 1.28 -9.07
CA LEU A 58 -17.64 -0.02 -8.97
C LEU A 58 -18.62 -1.09 -8.49
N THR A 59 -18.47 -2.33 -8.99
CA THR A 59 -19.13 -3.54 -8.48
C THR A 59 -18.15 -4.38 -7.66
N ALA A 60 -18.67 -5.18 -6.72
CA ALA A 60 -17.89 -6.10 -5.89
C ALA A 60 -17.41 -7.32 -6.67
#